data_AF-A0A8J2PTD1-F1
#
_entry.id   AF-A0A8J2PTD1-F1
#
_cell.length_a   1.000
_cell.length_b   1.000
_cell.length_c   1.000
_cell.angle_alpha   90.00
_cell.angle_beta   90.00
_cell.angle_gamma   90.00
#
_symmetry.space_group_name_H-M   'P 1'
#
loop_
_entity.id
_entity.type
_entity.pdbx_description
1 polymer ?
#
loop_
_entity_poly.entity_id
_entity_poly.type
_entity_poly.pdbx_seq_one_letter_code
_entity_poly.pdbx_strand_id
1 'polypeptide(L)'
;MCLVPESPIFLLEKGRDKEARNALQWFRGASSIEEIENVFLEIRIYVEKKSAAPNVKIGFRDYFQPEVFKPILITLGLLLAQQLTGVNVILSFAVEIFKNAGSNLDPNL
;
A
#
# COMPACT_ATOMS: atom_id res chain seq x y z
N MET A 1 16.65 -7.01 -1.69
CA MET A 1 15.91 -6.35 -0.58
C MET A 1 16.83 -5.81 0.53
N CYS A 2 18.15 -5.73 0.36
CA CYS A 2 19.06 -5.27 1.41
C CYS A 2 19.35 -3.74 1.41
N LEU A 3 18.75 -2.98 0.48
CA LEU A 3 19.09 -1.57 0.24
C LEU A 3 17.97 -0.58 0.61
N VAL A 4 16.78 -1.06 0.96
CA VAL A 4 15.63 -0.21 1.30
C VAL A 4 15.44 -0.26 2.81
N PRO A 5 15.41 0.89 3.50
CA PRO A 5 15.16 0.93 4.93
C PRO A 5 13.72 0.49 5.25
N GLU A 6 13.53 -0.02 6.45
CA GLU A 6 12.20 -0.38 6.96
C GLU A 6 11.29 0.83 7.11
N SER A 7 9.97 0.58 7.19
CA SER A 7 8.99 1.66 7.34
C SER A 7 9.25 2.49 8.61
N PRO A 8 9.34 3.83 8.52
CA PRO A 8 9.57 4.69 9.68
C PRO A 8 8.45 4.57 10.73
N ILE A 9 7.22 4.30 10.30
CA ILE A 9 6.07 4.05 11.20
C ILE A 9 6.31 2.77 12.00
N PHE A 10 6.73 1.70 11.34
CA PHE A 10 7.03 0.42 11.99
C PHE A 10 8.20 0.55 12.99
N LEU A 11 9.25 1.27 12.60
CA LEU A 11 10.41 1.51 13.48
C LEU A 11 10.01 2.32 14.72
N LEU A 12 9.13 3.31 14.57
CA LEU A 12 8.54 4.05 15.70
C LEU A 12 7.66 3.18 16.60
N GLU A 13 6.83 2.31 16.04
CA GLU A 13 6.04 1.32 16.81
C GLU A 13 6.92 0.37 17.63
N LYS A 14 8.18 0.16 17.20
CA LYS A 14 9.19 -0.64 17.94
C LYS A 14 10.08 0.19 18.87
N GLY A 15 9.85 1.50 18.99
CA GLY A 15 10.68 2.41 19.81
C GLY A 15 12.08 2.67 19.23
N ARG A 16 12.28 2.45 17.92
CA ARG A 16 13.56 2.61 17.22
C ARG A 16 13.63 3.99 16.54
N ASP A 17 13.54 5.05 17.34
CA ASP A 17 13.43 6.44 16.89
C ASP A 17 14.55 6.92 15.97
N LYS A 18 15.80 6.54 16.26
CA LYS A 18 16.97 6.95 15.45
C LYS A 18 16.92 6.33 14.05
N GLU A 19 16.52 5.07 13.98
CA GLU A 19 16.41 4.36 12.71
C GLU A 19 15.21 4.84 11.91
N ALA A 20 14.11 5.18 12.58
CA ALA A 20 12.96 5.81 11.95
C ALA A 20 13.33 7.16 11.29
N ARG A 21 14.14 8.01 11.96
CA ARG A 21 14.64 9.26 11.36
C ARG A 21 15.52 9.02 10.14
N ASN A 22 16.45 8.06 10.22
CA ASN A 22 17.31 7.70 9.10
C ASN A 22 16.51 7.14 7.90
N ALA A 23 15.52 6.29 8.18
CA ALA A 23 14.62 5.77 7.15
C ALA A 23 13.81 6.91 6.50
N LEU A 24 13.28 7.82 7.32
CA LEU A 24 12.51 8.97 6.83
C LEU A 24 13.37 9.91 5.98
N GLN A 25 14.63 10.13 6.37
CA GLN A 25 15.60 10.88 5.57
C GLN A 25 15.83 10.23 4.21
N TRP A 26 16.02 8.91 4.18
CA TRP A 26 16.22 8.16 2.94
C TRP A 26 15.00 8.22 2.02
N PHE A 27 13.78 8.05 2.55
CA PHE A 27 12.54 8.10 1.75
C PHE A 27 12.21 9.50 1.23
N ARG A 28 12.54 10.56 1.98
CA ARG A 28 12.28 11.94 1.56
C ARG A 28 13.39 12.54 0.69
N GLY A 29 14.59 11.94 0.69
CA GLY A 29 15.76 12.56 0.09
C GLY A 29 16.12 13.91 0.74
N ALA A 30 15.68 14.12 1.98
CA ALA A 30 15.77 15.41 2.64
C ALA A 30 17.20 15.70 3.12
N SER A 31 17.65 16.94 2.87
CA SER A 31 18.98 17.41 3.29
C SER A 31 18.95 18.16 4.62
N SER A 32 17.78 18.73 4.99
CA SER A 32 17.62 19.48 6.24
C SER A 32 17.05 18.59 7.34
N ILE A 33 17.63 18.70 8.54
CA ILE A 33 17.19 17.96 9.72
C ILE A 33 15.83 18.46 10.21
N GLU A 34 15.53 19.76 10.01
CA GLU A 34 14.26 20.38 10.44
C GLU A 34 13.05 19.86 9.67
N GLU A 35 13.15 19.62 8.35
CA GLU A 35 12.05 19.03 7.57
C GLU A 35 11.72 17.61 8.03
N ILE A 36 12.75 16.85 8.40
CA ILE A 36 12.59 15.47 8.87
C ILE A 36 11.94 15.47 10.26
N GLU A 37 12.34 16.38 11.15
CA GLU A 37 11.86 16.38 12.53
C GLU A 37 10.37 16.72 12.65
N ASN A 38 9.87 17.65 11.81
CA ASN A 38 8.44 17.96 11.77
C ASN A 38 7.60 16.73 11.38
N VAL A 39 7.98 16.05 10.30
CA VAL A 39 7.28 14.84 9.83
C VAL A 39 7.44 13.69 10.82
N PHE A 40 8.62 13.55 11.42
CA PHE A 40 8.87 12.56 12.46
C PHE A 40 7.94 12.75 13.65
N LEU A 41 7.77 14.00 14.11
CA LEU A 41 6.89 14.33 15.22
C LEU A 41 5.42 14.03 14.90
N GLU A 42 4.96 14.35 13.69
CA GLU A 42 3.60 14.00 13.25
C GLU A 42 3.36 12.50 13.27
N ILE A 43 4.31 11.71 12.74
CA ILE A 43 4.21 10.25 12.73
C ILE A 43 4.25 9.70 14.16
N ARG A 44 5.11 10.25 15.01
CA ARG A 44 5.20 9.85 16.42
C ARG A 44 3.88 10.08 17.16
N ILE A 45 3.27 11.26 17.01
CA ILE A 45 1.96 11.57 17.58
C ILE A 45 0.90 10.59 17.08
N TYR A 46 0.93 10.23 15.79
CA TYR A 46 0.02 9.24 15.23
C TYR A 46 0.21 7.85 15.87
N VAL A 47 1.45 7.39 16.00
CA VAL A 47 1.78 6.08 16.62
C VAL A 47 1.41 6.05 18.10
N GLU A 48 1.67 7.13 18.84
CA GLU A 48 1.29 7.25 20.25
C GLU A 48 -0.23 7.24 20.44
N LYS A 49 -0.98 7.98 19.60
CA LYS A 49 -2.45 7.95 19.60
C LYS A 49 -3.00 6.55 19.29
N LYS A 50 -2.40 5.87 18.31
CA LYS A 50 -2.77 4.50 17.94
C LYS A 50 -2.50 3.52 19.08
N SER A 51 -1.39 3.68 19.80
CA SER A 51 -1.01 2.83 20.93
C SER A 51 -1.84 3.09 22.19
N ALA A 52 -2.30 4.34 22.37
CA ALA A 52 -3.18 4.74 23.46
C ALA A 52 -4.65 4.39 23.23
N ALA A 53 -5.04 4.06 21.98
CA ALA A 53 -6.38 3.59 21.69
C ALA A 53 -6.63 2.28 22.45
N PRO A 54 -7.82 2.08 23.05
CA PRO A 54 -8.15 0.83 23.70
C PRO A 54 -7.95 -0.32 22.71
N ASN A 55 -7.41 -1.45 23.19
CA ASN A 55 -7.31 -2.68 22.41
C ASN A 55 -8.73 -3.21 22.12
N VAL A 56 -9.39 -2.61 21.12
CA VAL A 56 -10.69 -3.06 20.63
C VAL A 56 -10.42 -4.35 19.87
N LYS A 57 -10.85 -5.48 20.45
CA LYS A 57 -10.89 -6.75 19.73
C LYS A 57 -11.94 -6.61 18.64
N ILE A 58 -11.48 -6.38 17.40
CA ILE A 58 -12.34 -6.29 16.23
C ILE A 58 -12.97 -7.68 16.01
N GLY A 59 -14.30 -7.74 16.13
CA GLY A 59 -15.08 -8.93 15.84
C GLY A 59 -15.61 -8.93 14.41
N PHE A 60 -16.05 -10.10 13.94
CA PHE A 60 -16.67 -10.22 12.60
C PHE A 60 -17.89 -9.29 12.39
N ARG A 61 -18.58 -8.90 13.48
CA ARG A 61 -19.74 -8.01 13.42
C ARG A 61 -19.37 -6.55 13.14
N ASP A 62 -18.15 -6.12 13.46
CA ASP A 62 -17.72 -4.74 13.27
C ASP A 62 -17.53 -4.40 11.78
N TYR A 63 -17.25 -5.41 10.95
CA TYR A 63 -17.16 -5.26 9.49
C TYR A 63 -18.49 -4.93 8.80
N PHE A 64 -19.61 -5.25 9.45
CA PHE A 64 -20.95 -4.95 8.93
C PHE A 64 -21.46 -3.57 9.35
N GLN A 65 -20.69 -2.83 10.16
CA GLN A 65 -21.02 -1.44 10.46
C GLN A 65 -20.96 -0.60 9.18
N PRO A 66 -21.92 0.31 8.94
CA PRO A 66 -22.02 1.05 7.68
C PRO A 66 -20.78 1.91 7.38
N GLU A 67 -20.04 2.33 8.41
CA GLU A 67 -18.78 3.07 8.30
C GLU A 67 -17.65 2.23 7.71
N VAL A 68 -17.63 0.92 7.97
CA VAL A 68 -16.60 -0.03 7.51
C VAL A 68 -17.05 -0.74 6.24
N PHE A 69 -18.33 -1.12 6.17
CA PHE A 69 -18.90 -1.90 5.07
C PHE A 69 -18.94 -1.13 3.74
N LYS A 70 -19.23 0.18 3.77
CA LYS A 70 -19.28 1.01 2.56
C LYS A 70 -17.92 1.05 1.82
N PRO A 71 -16.79 1.43 2.47
CA PRO A 71 -15.47 1.34 1.84
C PRO A 71 -15.12 -0.06 1.34
N ILE A 72 -15.44 -1.11 2.11
CA ILE A 72 -15.19 -2.50 1.70
C ILE A 72 -15.95 -2.83 0.41
N LEU A 73 -17.23 -2.51 0.34
CA LEU A 73 -18.06 -2.79 -0.82
C LEU A 73 -17.57 -2.04 -2.07
N ILE A 74 -17.19 -0.77 -1.93
CA ILE A 74 -16.62 0.02 -3.03
C ILE A 74 -15.32 -0.62 -3.51
N THR A 75 -14.42 -0.97 -2.59
CA THR A 75 -13.13 -1.59 -2.93
C THR A 75 -13.32 -2.94 -3.61
N LEU A 76 -14.22 -3.78 -3.10
CA LEU A 76 -14.54 -5.06 -3.69
C LEU A 76 -15.15 -4.90 -5.09
N GLY A 77 -16.07 -3.94 -5.25
CA GLY A 77 -16.66 -3.61 -6.55
C GLY A 77 -15.62 -3.15 -7.56
N LEU A 78 -14.67 -2.30 -7.14
CA LEU A 78 -13.56 -1.85 -7.98
C LEU A 78 -12.64 -3.02 -8.38
N LEU A 79 -12.29 -3.90 -7.44
CA LEU A 79 -11.47 -5.08 -7.72
C LEU A 79 -12.17 -6.04 -8.69
N LEU A 80 -13.47 -6.25 -8.52
CA LEU A 80 -14.26 -7.07 -9.44
C LEU A 80 -14.34 -6.42 -10.83
N ALA A 81 -14.63 -5.12 -10.91
CA ALA A 81 -14.64 -4.39 -12.17
C ALA A 81 -13.29 -4.48 -12.89
N GLN A 82 -12.19 -4.35 -12.15
CA GLN A 82 -10.83 -4.51 -12.69
C GLN A 82 -10.63 -5.91 -13.29
N GLN A 83 -11.06 -6.97 -12.61
CA GLN A 83 -10.92 -8.34 -13.14
C GLN A 83 -11.83 -8.59 -14.34
N LEU A 84 -13.04 -8.01 -14.35
CA LEU A 84 -13.99 -8.11 -15.45
C LEU A 84 -13.52 -7.42 -16.73
N THR A 85 -12.55 -6.49 -16.65
CA THR A 85 -11.87 -5.97 -17.86
C THR A 85 -11.15 -7.05 -18.65
N GLY A 86 -10.88 -8.22 -18.05
CA GLY A 86 -10.18 -9.30 -18.71
C GLY A 86 -8.69 -9.04 -18.93
N VAL A 87 -8.10 -8.07 -18.23
CA VAL A 87 -6.68 -7.72 -18.41
C VAL A 87 -5.75 -8.94 -18.29
N ASN A 88 -6.03 -9.87 -17.37
CA ASN A 88 -5.23 -11.09 -17.22
C ASN A 88 -5.38 -12.06 -18.41
N VAL A 89 -6.55 -12.10 -19.05
CA VAL A 89 -6.78 -12.89 -20.27
C VAL A 89 -5.99 -12.28 -21.42
N ILE A 90 -6.03 -10.95 -21.55
CA ILE A 90 -5.25 -10.24 -22.56
C ILE A 90 -3.75 -10.50 -22.36
N LEU A 91 -3.24 -10.38 -21.14
CA LEU A 91 -1.82 -10.63 -20.85
C LEU A 91 -1.40 -12.08 -21.14
N SER A 92 -2.27 -13.05 -20.88
CA SER A 92 -1.95 -14.47 -21.07
C SER A 92 -2.09 -14.93 -22.53
N PHE A 93 -3.06 -14.37 -23.26
CA PHE A 93 -3.43 -14.81 -24.61
C PHE A 93 -3.21 -13.74 -25.67
N ALA A 94 -2.40 -12.71 -25.38
CA ALA A 94 -2.13 -11.59 -26.30
C ALA A 94 -1.78 -12.10 -27.70
N VAL A 95 -0.84 -13.03 -27.80
CA VAL A 95 -0.38 -13.62 -29.06
C VAL A 95 -1.52 -14.30 -29.82
N GLU A 96 -2.32 -15.11 -29.13
CA GLU A 96 -3.46 -15.81 -29.74
C GLU A 96 -4.56 -14.86 -30.20
N ILE A 97 -4.86 -13.84 -29.39
CA ILE A 97 -5.82 -12.78 -29.72
C ILE A 97 -5.36 -12.02 -30.98
N PHE A 98 -4.09 -11.60 -31.04
CA PHE A 98 -3.54 -10.89 -32.20
C PHE A 98 -3.48 -11.77 -33.45
N LYS A 99 -3.14 -13.06 -33.30
CA LYS A 99 -3.18 -14.03 -34.40
C LYS A 99 -4.60 -14.19 -34.95
N ASN A 100 -5.60 -14.36 -34.08
CA ASN A 100 -7.01 -14.49 -34.47
C ASN A 100 -7.58 -13.20 -35.08
N ALA A 101 -7.05 -12.03 -34.68
CA ALA A 101 -7.38 -10.74 -35.29
C ALA A 101 -6.72 -10.50 -36.67
N GLY A 102 -5.93 -11.46 -37.17
CA GLY A 102 -5.27 -11.37 -38.48
C GLY A 102 -3.95 -10.59 -38.48
N SER A 103 -3.31 -10.41 -37.32
CA SER A 103 -2.00 -9.76 -37.26
C SER A 103 -0.89 -10.69 -37.77
N ASN A 104 0.08 -10.12 -38.49
CA ASN A 104 1.32 -10.81 -38.89
C ASN A 104 2.45 -10.64 -37.84
N LEU A 105 2.12 -10.39 -36.57
CA LEU A 105 3.12 -10.24 -35.51
C LEU A 105 3.79 -11.60 -35.22
N ASP A 106 5.13 -11.62 -35.22
CA ASP A 106 5.90 -12.83 -34.90
C ASP A 106 5.68 -13.19 -33.42
N PRO A 107 5.17 -14.39 -33.10
CA PRO A 107 4.88 -14.81 -31.74
C PRO A 107 6.14 -14.99 -30.85
N ASN A 108 7.35 -14.88 -31.41
CA ASN A 108 8.62 -15.08 -30.69
C ASN A 108 9.50 -13.82 -30.58
N LEU A 109 8.93 -12.62 -30.75
CA LEU A 109 9.68 -11.37 -30.56
C LEU A 109 10.02 -11.11 -29.08
#